data_AF-A0A326TSA2-F1
#
_entry.id   AF-A0A326TSA2-F1
#
_cell.length_a   1.000
_cell.length_b   1.000
_cell.length_c   1.000
_cell.angle_alpha   90.00
_cell.angle_beta   90.00
_cell.angle_gamma   90.00
#
_symmetry.space_group_name_H-M   'P 1'
#
loop_
_entity.id
_entity.type
_entity.pdbx_description
1 polymer ?
#
loop_
_entity_poly.entity_id
_entity_poly.type
_entity_poly.pdbx_seq_one_letter_code
_entity_poly.pdbx_strand_id
1 'polypeptide(L)'
;MCKQGKARRRGKANEYGLVGKLRKLGTPDAERVPLSGALSQLPGDVSAPSLGTLFEAKVYALREVEGARYARLELNWIEKIRQEAARAGYARGVVAFRGKGQRQTYVILPLEDYVSLVREKENE
;
A
#
# COMPACT_ATOMS: atom_id res chain seq x y z
N MET A 1 -7.88 28.19 0.27
CA MET A 1 -6.92 27.07 0.25
C MET A 1 -7.53 25.87 -0.48
N CYS A 2 -7.04 25.55 -1.67
CA CYS A 2 -7.69 24.65 -2.65
C CYS A 2 -7.74 23.19 -2.17
N LYS A 3 -8.85 22.48 -2.43
CA LYS A 3 -9.10 21.09 -1.98
C LYS A 3 -7.98 20.11 -2.36
N GLN A 4 -7.32 20.31 -3.51
CA GLN A 4 -6.22 19.47 -4.01
C GLN A 4 -4.95 19.52 -3.13
N GLY A 5 -4.59 20.68 -2.59
CA GLY A 5 -3.39 20.81 -1.73
C GLY A 5 -3.53 20.08 -0.39
N LYS A 6 -4.75 19.98 0.15
CA LYS A 6 -5.05 19.24 1.38
C LYS A 6 -4.96 17.71 1.17
N ALA A 7 -5.40 17.21 0.01
CA ALA A 7 -5.31 15.80 -0.33
C ALA A 7 -3.85 15.35 -0.48
N ARG A 8 -3.02 16.13 -1.20
CA ARG A 8 -1.59 15.84 -1.42
C ARG A 8 -0.78 15.81 -0.12
N ARG A 9 -1.04 16.74 0.81
CA ARG A 9 -0.41 16.74 2.15
C ARG A 9 -0.79 15.52 2.99
N ARG A 10 -2.03 15.02 2.86
CA ARG A 10 -2.50 13.83 3.59
C ARG A 10 -1.93 12.52 3.04
N GLY A 11 -1.75 12.40 1.72
CA GLY A 11 -1.06 11.26 1.10
C GLY A 11 0.39 11.15 1.57
N LYS A 12 1.14 12.25 1.49
CA LYS A 12 2.53 12.32 1.97
C LYS A 12 2.67 11.97 3.45
N ALA A 13 1.73 12.40 4.31
CA ALA A 13 1.72 12.04 5.72
C ALA A 13 1.42 10.54 5.97
N ASN A 14 0.63 9.90 5.10
CA ASN A 14 0.40 8.46 5.16
C ASN A 14 1.68 7.68 4.85
N GLU A 15 2.33 8.04 3.74
CA GLU A 15 3.60 7.43 3.29
C GLU A 15 4.69 7.52 4.36
N TYR A 16 4.90 8.71 4.96
CA TYR A 16 5.85 8.85 6.06
C TYR A 16 5.46 8.03 7.30
N GLY A 17 4.16 7.88 7.57
CA GLY A 17 3.67 7.03 8.64
C GLY A 17 4.02 5.55 8.40
N LEU A 18 3.91 5.08 7.16
CA LEU A 18 4.31 3.73 6.77
C LEU A 18 5.82 3.55 6.91
N VAL A 19 6.63 4.48 6.38
CA VAL A 19 8.10 4.46 6.53
C VAL A 19 8.50 4.38 8.00
N GLY A 20 7.92 5.24 8.85
CA GLY A 20 8.20 5.23 10.28
C GLY A 20 7.82 3.92 10.98
N LYS A 21 6.79 3.21 10.50
CA LYS A 21 6.41 1.90 11.03
C LYS A 21 7.39 0.82 10.59
N LEU A 22 7.76 0.78 9.31
CA LEU A 22 8.74 -0.18 8.78
C LEU A 22 10.10 -0.06 9.48
N ARG A 23 10.59 1.16 9.67
CA ARG A 23 11.84 1.42 10.40
C ARG A 23 11.79 0.91 11.84
N LYS A 24 10.66 1.11 12.53
CA LYS A 24 10.45 0.58 13.90
C LYS A 24 10.39 -0.94 13.95
N LEU A 25 10.03 -1.59 12.84
CA LEU A 25 9.96 -3.05 12.71
C LEU A 25 11.28 -3.66 12.19
N GLY A 26 12.36 -2.89 12.10
CA GLY A 26 13.67 -3.40 11.72
C GLY A 26 14.04 -3.22 10.25
N THR A 27 13.34 -2.33 9.52
CA THR A 27 13.64 -2.00 8.12
C THR A 27 14.17 -0.56 8.02
N PRO A 28 15.42 -0.29 8.43
CA PRO A 28 15.95 1.07 8.58
C PRO A 28 16.06 1.82 7.24
N ASP A 29 16.25 1.09 6.14
CA ASP A 29 16.37 1.59 4.78
C ASP A 29 15.02 1.87 4.10
N ALA A 30 13.89 1.65 4.79
CA ALA A 30 12.59 2.01 4.25
C ALA A 30 12.52 3.52 3.96
N GLU A 31 12.06 3.88 2.77
CA GLU A 31 11.97 5.27 2.34
C GLU A 31 10.78 5.52 1.41
N ARG A 32 10.44 6.79 1.25
CA ARG A 32 9.33 7.22 0.40
C ARG A 32 9.85 7.47 -1.00
N VAL A 33 9.18 6.95 -2.01
CA VAL A 33 9.50 7.23 -3.41
C VAL A 33 9.05 8.66 -3.73
N PRO A 34 9.97 9.59 -4.00
CA PRO A 34 9.60 10.98 -4.23
C PRO A 34 8.83 11.09 -5.54
N LEU A 35 7.72 11.84 -5.54
CA LEU A 35 6.86 12.07 -6.72
C LEU A 35 6.08 10.84 -7.20
N SER A 36 6.03 9.76 -6.42
CA SER A 36 5.06 8.68 -6.63
C SER A 36 3.64 9.24 -6.77
N GLY A 37 2.89 8.74 -7.75
CA GLY A 37 1.54 9.20 -8.07
C GLY A 37 1.43 10.55 -8.80
N ALA A 38 2.49 11.36 -8.86
CA ALA A 38 2.56 12.54 -9.74
C ALA A 38 3.20 12.20 -11.10
N LEU A 39 4.09 11.22 -11.12
CA LEU A 39 4.78 10.72 -12.29
C LEU A 39 4.45 9.24 -12.46
N SER A 40 3.82 8.88 -13.58
CA SER A 40 3.38 7.50 -13.84
C SER A 40 4.52 6.50 -13.99
N GLN A 41 5.73 6.99 -14.29
CA GLN A 41 6.93 6.17 -14.44
C GLN A 41 7.59 5.79 -13.10
N LEU A 42 7.19 6.39 -11.98
CA LEU A 42 7.80 6.11 -10.68
C LEU A 42 7.05 4.98 -9.95
N PRO A 43 7.76 3.93 -9.49
CA PRO A 43 7.14 2.72 -8.98
C PRO A 43 6.76 2.87 -7.51
N GLY A 44 5.53 2.48 -7.15
CA GLY A 44 5.05 2.45 -5.76
C GLY A 44 5.17 3.77 -5.00
N ASP A 45 4.83 3.73 -3.70
CA ASP A 45 4.87 4.89 -2.81
C ASP A 45 6.03 4.85 -1.82
N VAL A 46 6.43 3.65 -1.40
CA VAL A 46 7.47 3.40 -0.40
C VAL A 46 8.32 2.21 -0.85
N SER A 47 9.64 2.33 -0.76
CA SER A 47 10.59 1.25 -1.02
C SER A 47 11.18 0.73 0.29
N ALA A 48 11.46 -0.57 0.32
CA ALA A 48 12.28 -1.21 1.36
C ALA A 48 13.23 -2.23 0.69
N PRO A 49 14.40 -1.76 0.20
CA PRO A 49 15.36 -2.59 -0.50
C PRO A 49 15.81 -3.85 0.26
N SER A 50 16.05 -3.74 1.57
CA SER A 50 16.48 -4.85 2.44
C SER A 50 15.43 -5.96 2.56
N LEU A 51 14.15 -5.62 2.39
CA LEU A 51 13.05 -6.58 2.31
C LEU A 51 12.76 -7.02 0.87
N GLY A 52 13.46 -6.46 -0.12
CA GLY A 52 13.13 -6.63 -1.53
C GLY A 52 11.69 -6.27 -1.84
N THR A 53 11.12 -5.26 -1.16
CA THR A 53 9.68 -4.97 -1.23
C THR A 53 9.41 -3.53 -1.65
N LEU A 54 8.46 -3.37 -2.56
CA LEU A 54 7.85 -2.09 -2.94
C LEU A 54 6.42 -2.02 -2.43
N PHE A 55 6.01 -0.89 -1.85
CA PHE A 55 4.71 -0.71 -1.21
C PHE A 55 3.87 0.36 -1.91
N GLU A 56 2.60 0.05 -2.17
CA GLU A 56 1.53 1.01 -2.50
C GLU A 56 0.76 1.34 -1.23
N ALA A 57 0.73 2.62 -0.82
CA ALA A 57 0.18 3.03 0.47
C ALA A 57 -1.24 3.59 0.33
N LYS A 58 -2.25 2.90 0.87
CA LYS A 58 -3.66 3.31 0.77
C LYS A 58 -4.27 3.71 2.11
N VAL A 59 -5.08 4.78 2.08
CA VAL A 59 -5.98 5.16 3.18
C VAL A 59 -7.40 4.97 2.70
N TYR A 60 -8.18 4.14 3.39
CA TYR A 60 -9.55 3.83 3.00
C TYR A 60 -10.51 3.93 4.19
N ALA A 61 -11.76 4.31 3.92
CA ALA A 61 -12.82 4.21 4.91
C ALA A 61 -13.17 2.74 5.10
N LEU A 62 -13.13 2.27 6.35
CA LEU A 62 -13.57 0.93 6.69
C LEU A 62 -15.10 0.87 6.62
N ARG A 63 -15.63 -0.21 6.02
CA ARG A 63 -17.05 -0.52 6.04
C ARG A 63 -17.32 -1.50 7.17
N GLU A 64 -18.43 -1.32 7.86
CA GLU A 64 -18.88 -2.25 8.88
C GLU A 64 -19.96 -3.16 8.28
N VAL A 65 -19.77 -4.47 8.40
CA VAL A 65 -20.73 -5.50 7.98
C VAL A 65 -20.77 -6.53 9.10
N GLU A 66 -21.94 -6.78 9.66
CA GLU A 66 -22.15 -7.80 10.71
C GLU A 66 -21.17 -7.65 11.91
N GLY A 67 -20.87 -6.41 12.31
CA GLY A 67 -19.97 -6.11 13.43
C GLY A 67 -18.47 -6.21 13.13
N ALA A 68 -18.09 -6.63 11.91
CA ALA A 68 -16.71 -6.67 11.46
C ALA A 68 -16.37 -5.49 10.51
N ARG A 69 -15.11 -5.05 10.54
CA ARG A 69 -14.61 -3.92 9.74
C ARG A 69 -13.81 -4.39 8.54
N TYR A 70 -14.24 -3.98 7.35
CA TYR A 70 -13.69 -4.39 6.07
C TYR A 70 -13.09 -3.22 5.29
N ALA A 71 -12.02 -3.49 4.55
CA ALA A 71 -11.48 -2.61 3.52
C ALA A 71 -11.69 -3.26 2.15
N ARG A 72 -12.22 -2.50 1.19
CA ARG A 72 -12.26 -2.95 -0.21
C ARG A 72 -10.90 -2.65 -0.84
N LEU A 73 -10.24 -3.69 -1.32
CA LEU A 73 -9.03 -3.57 -2.13
C LEU A 73 -9.39 -3.82 -3.59
N GLU A 74 -8.89 -2.96 -4.47
CA GLU A 74 -9.05 -3.15 -5.90
C GLU A 74 -7.91 -4.04 -6.43
N LEU A 75 -8.26 -5.07 -7.20
CA LEU A 75 -7.30 -6.01 -7.76
C LEU A 75 -6.28 -5.32 -8.69
N ASN A 76 -6.71 -4.29 -9.41
CA ASN A 76 -5.84 -3.48 -10.27
C ASN A 76 -4.66 -2.85 -9.51
N TRP A 77 -4.81 -2.49 -8.23
CA TRP A 77 -3.73 -1.93 -7.42
C TRP A 77 -2.70 -2.99 -7.09
N ILE A 78 -3.18 -4.20 -6.81
CA ILE A 78 -2.37 -5.37 -6.50
C ILE A 78 -1.56 -5.79 -7.74
N GLU A 79 -2.20 -5.87 -8.90
CA GLU A 79 -1.52 -6.18 -10.16
C GLU A 79 -0.52 -5.10 -10.56
N LYS A 80 -0.91 -3.83 -10.44
CA LYS A 80 -0.04 -2.69 -10.73
C LYS A 80 1.23 -2.74 -9.88
N ILE A 81 1.12 -2.83 -8.55
CA ILE A 81 2.30 -2.78 -7.68
C ILE A 81 3.21 -4.00 -7.89
N ARG A 82 2.65 -5.14 -8.27
CA ARG A 82 3.44 -6.33 -8.66
C ARG A 82 4.28 -6.05 -9.91
N GLN A 83 3.68 -5.47 -10.94
CA GLN A 83 4.38 -5.15 -12.18
C GLN A 83 5.45 -4.08 -11.94
N GLU A 84 5.15 -3.06 -11.15
CA GLU A 84 6.09 -2.00 -10.79
C GLU A 84 7.27 -2.54 -9.97
N ALA A 85 7.01 -3.42 -8.98
CA ALA A 85 8.05 -4.07 -8.21
C ALA A 85 9.00 -4.89 -9.10
N ALA A 86 8.44 -5.73 -9.99
CA ALA A 86 9.23 -6.55 -10.90
C ALA A 86 10.09 -5.70 -11.85
N ARG A 87 9.53 -4.62 -12.43
CA ARG A 87 10.27 -3.69 -13.30
C ARG A 87 11.38 -2.96 -12.57
N ALA A 88 11.18 -2.63 -11.30
CA ALA A 88 12.13 -1.92 -10.47
C ALA A 88 13.12 -2.85 -9.73
N GLY A 89 13.09 -4.16 -9.98
CA GLY A 89 14.02 -5.14 -9.41
C GLY A 89 13.72 -5.55 -7.97
N TYR A 90 12.51 -5.28 -7.46
CA TYR A 90 12.07 -5.76 -6.15
C TYR A 90 11.48 -7.17 -6.25
N ALA A 91 11.71 -7.99 -5.22
CA ALA A 91 11.20 -9.35 -5.13
C ALA A 91 9.67 -9.41 -5.04
N ARG A 92 9.02 -8.40 -4.42
CA ARG A 92 7.56 -8.35 -4.28
C ARG A 92 6.99 -6.93 -4.22
N GLY A 93 5.74 -6.81 -4.65
CA GLY A 93 4.90 -5.63 -4.46
C GLY A 93 3.87 -5.88 -3.36
N VAL A 94 3.57 -4.88 -2.53
CA VAL A 94 2.63 -5.00 -1.41
C VAL A 94 1.69 -3.81 -1.37
N VAL A 95 0.41 -4.06 -1.12
CA VAL A 95 -0.52 -2.98 -0.77
C VAL A 95 -0.55 -2.83 0.75
N ALA A 96 -0.10 -1.68 1.25
CA ALA A 96 -0.14 -1.33 2.66
C ALA A 96 -1.37 -0.46 2.95
N PHE A 97 -2.34 -1.03 3.67
CA PHE A 97 -3.63 -0.37 3.93
C PHE A 97 -3.73 0.18 5.35
N ARG A 98 -4.16 1.44 5.51
CA ARG A 98 -4.55 2.05 6.79
C ARG A 98 -6.01 2.51 6.79
N GLY A 99 -6.76 2.12 7.81
CA GLY A 99 -8.12 2.61 8.05
C GLY A 99 -8.18 4.11 8.32
N LYS A 100 -9.10 4.83 7.68
CA LYS A 100 -9.31 6.27 7.92
C LYS A 100 -9.69 6.50 9.39
N GLY A 101 -8.95 7.37 10.08
CA GLY A 101 -9.12 7.64 11.51
C GLY A 101 -8.35 6.69 12.43
N GLN A 102 -7.78 5.60 11.90
CA GLN A 102 -6.90 4.73 12.65
C GLN A 102 -5.45 5.24 12.57
N ARG A 103 -4.77 5.27 13.71
CA ARG A 103 -3.41 5.81 13.78
C ARG A 103 -2.33 4.79 13.39
N GLN A 104 -2.54 3.46 13.48
CA GLN A 104 -1.38 2.54 13.55
C GLN A 104 -1.49 1.13 12.95
N THR A 105 -2.60 0.73 12.30
CA THR A 105 -2.71 -0.61 11.72
C THR A 105 -2.52 -0.53 10.21
N TYR A 106 -1.36 -0.99 9.74
CA TYR A 106 -1.17 -1.33 8.33
C TYR A 106 -1.45 -2.81 8.16
N VAL A 107 -2.44 -3.15 7.33
CA VAL A 107 -2.60 -4.53 6.86
C VAL A 107 -1.72 -4.68 5.64
N ILE A 108 -0.82 -5.66 5.69
CA ILE A 108 0.11 -6.05 4.64
C ILE A 108 -0.41 -7.39 4.14
N LEU A 109 -0.91 -7.43 2.91
CA LEU A 109 -1.33 -8.67 2.26
C LEU A 109 -0.24 -9.10 1.28
N PRO A 110 0.43 -10.24 1.52
CA PRO A 110 1.22 -10.89 0.48
C PRO A 110 0.31 -11.27 -0.69
N LEU A 111 0.77 -11.00 -1.91
CA LEU A 111 0.06 -11.27 -3.17
C LEU A 111 -0.39 -12.73 -3.32
N GLU A 112 0.42 -13.64 -2.79
CA GLU A 112 0.26 -15.10 -2.89
C GLU A 112 -1.04 -15.57 -2.21
N ASP A 113 -1.40 -14.91 -1.10
CA ASP A 113 -2.58 -15.23 -0.31
C ASP A 113 -3.87 -14.64 -0.92
N TYR A 114 -3.78 -13.50 -1.62
CA TYR A 114 -4.95 -12.79 -2.15
C TYR A 114 -5.45 -13.34 -3.49
N VAL A 115 -4.54 -13.75 -4.39
CA VAL A 115 -4.91 -14.29 -5.71
C VAL A 115 -5.60 -15.65 -5.59
N SER A 116 -5.20 -16.47 -4.61
CA SER A 116 -5.83 -17.76 -4.32
C SER A 116 -7.29 -17.58 -3.88
N LEU A 117 -7.55 -16.63 -2.97
CA LEU A 117 -8.90 -16.33 -2.47
C LEU A 117 -9.89 -15.83 -3.53
N VAL A 118 -9.43 -15.08 -4.53
CA VAL A 118 -10.30 -14.58 -5.62
C VAL A 118 -10.59 -15.70 -6.62
N ARG A 119 -9.60 -16.53 -6.96
CA ARG A 119 -9.76 -17.62 -7.94
C ARG A 119 -10.61 -18.77 -7.42
N GLU A 120 -10.57 -19.05 -6.12
CA GLU A 120 -11.49 -20.04 -5.52
C GLU A 120 -12.95 -19.60 -5.65
N LYS A 121 -13.24 -18.31 -5.45
CA LYS A 121 -14.59 -17.75 -5.58
C LYS A 121 -15.13 -17.61 -7.00
N GLU A 122 -14.26 -17.57 -8.02
CA GLU A 122 -14.67 -17.55 -9.43
C GLU A 122 -14.93 -18.96 -9.99
N ASN A 123 -14.53 -20.02 -9.27
CA ASN A 123 -14.72 -21.42 -9.65
C ASN A 123 -15.81 -22.14 -8.83
N GLU A 124 -16.52 -21.44 -7.94
CA GLU A 124 -17.79 -21.85 -7.31
C GLU A 124 -18.98 -21.28 -8.08
#